data_AF-A0A1I6WV72-F1
#
_entry.id   AF-A0A1I6WV72-F1
#
_cell.length_a   1.000
_cell.length_b   1.000
_cell.length_c   1.000
_cell.angle_alpha   90.00
_cell.angle_beta   90.00
_cell.angle_gamma   90.00
#
_symmetry.space_group_name_H-M   'P 1'
#
loop_
_entity.id
_entity.type
_entity.pdbx_description
1 polymer ?
#
loop_
_entity_poly.entity_id
_entity_poly.type
_entity_poly.pdbx_seq_one_letter_code
_entity_poly.pdbx_strand_id
1 'polypeptide(L)'
;MTSPPRADAVTTLLRDALADPGTAWSLGSFGAIAEFMRDPDEATLPLPDGRMGLATERGAIALAPSPDLRPVAYETAVATGWNHAVALCLPEASCAMNRRGVVTELGPDRDAGRERDRDAILFDLGLGLLAVDACVRTSDPEAIACLRSGVGLPLFDPASPIGRQLVALSPHRVFLARVGRIEVYAPIPGPGGTSPEGPHTHVLPKLLRGGRTHAATTPIPAGWVPCAGIHPAHPYKDMMGQRIAFDVARHDAFQTLLDRWGDPDLLAAKRGGDLGPDSPVSNRHAQAARRVAEVQARYLRGETVEADPELDEDEDAANHA
;
A
#
# COMPACT_ATOMS: atom_id res chain seq x y z
N MET A 1 9.68 17.52 28.45
CA MET A 1 9.06 17.83 27.15
C MET A 1 7.83 16.95 27.05
N THR A 2 6.63 17.54 26.99
CA THR A 2 5.36 16.82 26.83
C THR A 2 5.31 16.19 25.44
N SER A 3 4.98 14.89 25.35
CA SER A 3 4.82 14.22 24.06
C SER A 3 3.73 14.93 23.24
N PRO A 4 3.92 15.09 21.91
CA PRO A 4 2.92 15.74 21.07
C PRO A 4 1.59 14.96 21.07
N PRO A 5 0.44 15.62 20.88
CA PRO A 5 -0.84 14.96 20.63
C PRO A 5 -0.70 13.91 19.52
N ARG A 6 -1.43 12.79 19.65
CA ARG A 6 -1.38 11.69 18.68
C ARG A 6 -1.64 12.15 17.24
N ALA A 7 -2.58 13.08 17.03
CA ALA A 7 -2.90 13.63 15.71
C ALA A 7 -1.71 14.39 15.08
N ASP A 8 -0.97 15.15 15.88
CA ASP A 8 0.23 15.87 15.43
C ASP A 8 1.34 14.87 15.09
N ALA A 9 1.51 13.83 15.92
CA ALA A 9 2.47 12.76 15.68
C ALA A 9 2.21 12.00 14.37
N VAL A 10 0.94 11.71 14.05
CA VAL A 10 0.55 11.09 12.78
C VAL A 10 0.82 12.03 11.61
N THR A 11 0.45 13.30 11.73
CA THR A 11 0.69 14.31 10.70
C THR A 11 2.18 14.47 10.39
N THR A 12 3.04 14.47 11.42
CA THR A 12 4.50 14.46 11.27
C THR A 12 4.98 13.20 10.56
N LEU A 13 4.54 12.01 10.99
CA LEU A 13 4.89 10.74 10.33
C LEU A 13 4.60 10.78 8.83
N LEU A 14 3.39 11.22 8.45
CA LEU A 14 3.00 11.28 7.03
C LEU A 14 3.82 12.29 6.23
N ARG A 15 4.11 13.46 6.83
CA ARG A 15 4.91 14.51 6.18
C ARG A 15 6.36 14.06 5.97
N ASP A 16 6.97 13.46 6.99
CA ASP A 16 8.35 12.99 6.95
C ASP A 16 8.48 11.85 5.93
N ALA A 17 7.56 10.90 5.93
CA ALA A 17 7.49 9.81 4.96
C ALA A 17 7.27 10.29 3.51
N LEU A 18 6.51 11.37 3.29
CA LEU A 18 6.32 11.94 1.95
C LEU A 18 7.58 12.66 1.45
N ALA A 19 8.33 13.29 2.36
CA ALA A 19 9.56 14.01 2.05
C ALA A 19 10.71 13.07 1.66
N ASP A 20 10.74 11.86 2.23
CA ASP A 20 11.75 10.84 1.93
C ASP A 20 11.46 10.11 0.59
N PRO A 21 12.29 10.27 -0.45
CA PRO A 21 12.12 9.51 -1.70
C PRO A 21 12.41 8.01 -1.56
N GLY A 22 13.12 7.57 -0.51
CA GLY A 22 13.36 6.15 -0.22
C GLY A 22 12.15 5.43 0.38
N THR A 23 11.07 6.16 0.64
CA THR A 23 9.81 5.61 1.16
C THR A 23 8.84 5.34 0.02
N ALA A 24 8.42 4.08 -0.10
CA ALA A 24 7.30 3.69 -0.96
C ALA A 24 5.97 3.74 -0.19
N TRP A 25 4.89 3.82 -0.94
CA TRP A 25 3.53 3.92 -0.43
C TRP A 25 2.63 2.91 -1.10
N SER A 26 1.66 2.39 -0.37
CA SER A 26 0.56 1.59 -0.92
C SER A 26 -0.78 2.14 -0.47
N LEU A 27 -1.80 2.00 -1.31
CA LEU A 27 -3.19 2.32 -0.98
C LEU A 27 -4.09 1.30 -1.66
N GLY A 28 -4.85 0.56 -0.88
CA GLY A 28 -5.48 -0.64 -1.37
C GLY A 28 -6.13 -1.51 -0.30
N SER A 29 -6.69 -2.61 -0.77
CA SER A 29 -7.15 -3.74 0.03
C SER A 29 -6.46 -4.99 -0.49
N PHE A 30 -6.46 -6.05 0.31
CA PHE A 30 -5.88 -7.34 -0.10
C PHE A 30 -6.41 -7.80 -1.47
N GLY A 31 -5.53 -7.89 -2.47
CA GLY A 31 -5.83 -8.23 -3.85
C GLY A 31 -6.17 -7.08 -4.81
N ALA A 32 -6.19 -5.83 -4.34
CA ALA A 32 -6.28 -4.64 -5.19
C ALA A 32 -5.54 -3.47 -4.54
N ILE A 33 -4.35 -3.15 -5.04
CA ILE A 33 -3.44 -2.17 -4.46
C ILE A 33 -2.88 -1.26 -5.54
N ALA A 34 -2.79 0.03 -5.25
CA ALA A 34 -1.92 0.96 -5.96
C ALA A 34 -0.69 1.27 -5.11
N GLU A 35 0.46 1.32 -5.77
CA GLU A 35 1.74 1.67 -5.16
C GLU A 35 2.25 2.98 -5.75
N PHE A 36 2.84 3.81 -4.89
CA PHE A 36 3.50 5.04 -5.27
C PHE A 36 4.92 5.04 -4.72
N MET A 37 5.87 5.23 -5.62
CA MET A 37 7.29 5.39 -5.33
C MET A 37 7.87 6.34 -6.37
N ARG A 38 8.97 6.99 -6.03
CA ARG A 38 9.63 7.94 -6.92
C ARG A 38 11.14 7.76 -6.84
N ASP A 39 11.83 8.15 -7.91
CA ASP A 39 13.29 8.21 -7.85
C ASP A 39 13.71 9.42 -6.99
N PRO A 40 14.88 9.36 -6.30
CA PRO A 40 15.36 10.47 -5.47
C PRO A 40 15.50 11.81 -6.19
N ASP A 41 15.78 11.79 -7.49
CA ASP A 41 15.94 12.94 -8.36
C ASP A 41 14.68 13.23 -9.22
N GLU A 42 13.61 12.43 -9.10
CA GLU A 42 12.38 12.67 -9.84
C GLU A 42 11.72 13.99 -9.39
N ALA A 43 11.38 14.83 -10.37
CA ALA A 43 10.71 16.09 -10.11
C ALA A 43 9.35 15.86 -9.43
N THR A 44 9.12 16.59 -8.33
CA THR A 44 7.85 16.57 -7.60
C THR A 44 7.15 17.92 -7.71
N LEU A 45 5.83 17.87 -7.84
CA LEU A 45 4.96 19.03 -7.82
C LEU A 45 4.04 18.93 -6.59
N PRO A 46 3.85 20.01 -5.81
CA PRO A 46 2.84 20.03 -4.78
C PRO A 46 1.45 19.92 -5.41
N LEU A 47 0.50 19.37 -4.66
CA LEU A 47 -0.88 19.29 -5.12
C LEU A 47 -1.51 20.69 -5.17
N PRO A 48 -2.22 21.03 -6.25
CA PRO A 48 -2.73 22.39 -6.48
C PRO A 48 -3.83 22.82 -5.50
N ASP A 49 -4.45 21.87 -4.79
CA ASP A 49 -5.48 22.12 -3.77
C ASP A 49 -4.93 22.15 -2.33
N GLY A 50 -3.61 22.07 -2.15
CA GLY A 50 -2.97 22.15 -0.84
C GLY A 50 -3.14 20.90 0.05
N ARG A 51 -3.72 19.81 -0.47
CA ARG A 51 -3.70 18.51 0.24
C ARG A 51 -2.27 18.05 0.51
N MET A 52 -2.10 17.27 1.57
CA MET A 52 -0.81 16.69 1.91
C MET A 52 -0.44 15.62 0.87
N GLY A 53 0.50 15.92 -0.02
CA GLY A 53 0.88 14.99 -1.06
C GLY A 53 1.69 15.66 -2.16
N LEU A 54 1.89 14.91 -3.24
CA LEU A 54 2.69 15.34 -4.38
C LEU A 54 2.34 14.55 -5.64
N ALA A 55 2.66 15.12 -6.79
CA ALA A 55 2.59 14.47 -8.09
C ALA A 55 3.98 14.44 -8.73
N THR A 56 4.27 13.39 -9.49
CA THR A 56 5.42 13.30 -10.40
C THR A 56 4.92 13.16 -11.84
N GLU A 57 5.79 12.86 -12.80
CA GLU A 57 5.39 12.48 -14.17
C GLU A 57 4.79 11.05 -14.26
N ARG A 58 4.99 10.19 -13.25
CA ARG A 58 4.52 8.79 -13.27
C ARG A 58 3.34 8.48 -12.35
N GLY A 59 3.12 9.27 -11.31
CA GLY A 59 2.00 9.08 -10.40
C GLY A 59 1.70 10.29 -9.52
N ALA A 60 0.73 10.15 -8.62
CA ALA A 60 0.50 11.10 -7.54
C ALA A 60 0.01 10.39 -6.28
N ILE A 61 0.26 11.01 -5.14
CA ILE A 61 -0.28 10.62 -3.84
C ILE A 61 -0.87 11.84 -3.17
N ALA A 62 -2.07 11.72 -2.63
CA ALA A 62 -2.73 12.76 -1.85
C ALA A 62 -3.33 12.13 -0.60
N LEU A 63 -2.91 12.59 0.57
CA LEU A 63 -3.33 12.09 1.87
C LEU A 63 -4.37 13.02 2.49
N ALA A 64 -5.33 12.42 3.17
CA ALA A 64 -6.33 13.08 4.00
C ALA A 64 -6.17 12.59 5.44
N PRO A 65 -5.29 13.21 6.24
CA PRO A 65 -5.11 12.84 7.64
C PRO A 65 -6.44 12.93 8.39
N SER A 66 -6.73 11.91 9.20
CA SER A 66 -7.92 11.86 10.07
C SER A 66 -7.49 11.66 11.52
N PRO A 67 -8.20 12.25 12.51
CA PRO A 67 -7.98 11.95 13.93
C PRO A 67 -8.10 10.46 14.27
N ASP A 68 -8.91 9.72 13.50
CA ASP A 68 -9.13 8.28 13.68
C ASP A 68 -8.02 7.42 13.07
N LEU A 69 -7.07 8.02 12.33
CA LEU A 69 -6.00 7.30 11.67
C LEU A 69 -5.03 6.71 12.70
N ARG A 70 -4.86 5.39 12.64
CA ARG A 70 -3.91 4.64 13.47
C ARG A 70 -2.79 4.06 12.61
N PRO A 71 -1.57 4.60 12.72
CA PRO A 71 -0.39 3.90 12.27
C PRO A 71 -0.17 2.63 13.11
N VAL A 72 0.21 1.54 12.45
CA VAL A 72 0.61 0.28 13.06
C VAL A 72 1.91 -0.16 12.38
N ALA A 73 3.04 0.03 13.05
CA ALA A 73 4.33 -0.47 12.56
C ALA A 73 4.46 -1.96 12.84
N TYR A 74 4.93 -2.74 11.88
CA TYR A 74 5.10 -4.17 12.06
C TYR A 74 6.22 -4.72 11.17
N GLU A 75 6.66 -5.91 11.54
CA GLU A 75 7.56 -6.73 10.73
C GLU A 75 6.93 -8.10 10.53
N THR A 76 7.15 -8.70 9.38
CA THR A 76 6.70 -10.07 9.07
C THR A 76 7.90 -10.92 8.72
N ALA A 77 8.05 -12.05 9.41
CA ALA A 77 9.03 -13.06 9.03
C ALA A 77 8.66 -13.66 7.67
N VAL A 78 9.66 -13.76 6.80
CA VAL A 78 9.58 -14.42 5.51
C VAL A 78 10.64 -15.53 5.43
N ALA A 79 10.61 -16.38 4.42
CA ALA A 79 11.46 -17.56 4.30
C ALA A 79 12.95 -17.20 4.49
N THR A 80 13.41 -16.17 3.78
CA THR A 80 14.81 -15.73 3.82
C THR A 80 14.99 -14.29 4.32
N GLY A 81 14.26 -13.93 5.38
CA GLY A 81 14.40 -12.59 5.96
C GLY A 81 13.20 -12.08 6.75
N TRP A 82 12.95 -10.79 6.59
CA TRP A 82 11.71 -10.14 7.01
C TRP A 82 11.29 -9.07 6.00
N ASN A 83 10.02 -8.66 6.09
CA ASN A 83 9.57 -7.38 5.55
C ASN A 83 9.14 -6.48 6.70
N HIS A 84 9.06 -5.18 6.41
CA HIS A 84 8.63 -4.18 7.38
C HIS A 84 7.66 -3.18 6.74
N ALA A 85 6.76 -2.61 7.52
CA ALA A 85 5.84 -1.58 7.04
C ALA A 85 5.17 -0.85 8.20
N VAL A 86 4.53 0.28 7.89
CA VAL A 86 3.58 0.95 8.77
C VAL A 86 2.21 0.96 8.08
N ALA A 87 1.28 0.14 8.57
CA ALA A 87 -0.09 0.17 8.09
C ALA A 87 -0.83 1.41 8.63
N LEU A 88 -1.52 2.11 7.75
CA LEU A 88 -2.38 3.25 8.06
C LEU A 88 -3.82 2.75 8.15
N CYS A 89 -4.26 2.52 9.39
CA CYS A 89 -5.52 1.85 9.68
C CYS A 89 -6.60 2.83 10.09
N LEU A 90 -7.85 2.55 9.68
CA LEU A 90 -9.05 3.18 10.21
C LEU A 90 -9.91 2.14 10.93
N PRO A 91 -10.76 2.55 11.89
CA PRO A 91 -11.80 1.69 12.43
C PRO A 91 -12.72 1.17 11.32
N GLU A 92 -13.16 -0.08 11.42
CA GLU A 92 -14.06 -0.68 10.43
C GLU A 92 -15.33 0.17 10.18
N ALA A 93 -15.84 0.81 11.24
CA ALA A 93 -17.03 1.65 11.18
C ALA A 93 -16.83 2.97 10.38
N SER A 94 -15.59 3.43 10.18
CA SER A 94 -15.29 4.70 9.51
C SER A 94 -14.44 4.55 8.25
N CYS A 95 -13.93 3.35 7.95
CA CYS A 95 -13.11 3.12 6.76
C CYS A 95 -13.93 2.93 5.48
N ALA A 96 -15.26 2.72 5.60
CA ALA A 96 -16.08 2.28 4.48
C ALA A 96 -16.11 3.28 3.31
N MET A 97 -15.87 2.75 2.11
CA MET A 97 -16.03 3.42 0.82
C MET A 97 -17.39 3.05 0.20
N ASN A 98 -17.54 3.15 -1.13
CA ASN A 98 -18.85 3.01 -1.76
C ASN A 98 -19.29 1.55 -1.95
N ARG A 99 -18.32 0.61 -2.02
CA ARG A 99 -18.58 -0.83 -2.20
C ARG A 99 -19.45 -1.15 -3.41
N ARG A 100 -19.32 -0.39 -4.50
CA ARG A 100 -20.05 -0.66 -5.75
C ARG A 100 -19.63 -2.02 -6.27
N GLY A 101 -20.60 -2.84 -6.68
CA GLY A 101 -20.36 -4.17 -7.28
C GLY A 101 -20.39 -4.19 -8.81
N VAL A 102 -20.51 -3.02 -9.42
CA VAL A 102 -20.63 -2.83 -10.87
C VAL A 102 -19.84 -1.60 -11.30
N VAL A 103 -19.37 -1.61 -12.54
CA VAL A 103 -18.68 -0.47 -13.13
C VAL A 103 -19.61 0.74 -13.14
N THR A 104 -19.13 1.88 -12.66
CA THR A 104 -19.94 3.08 -12.47
C THR A 104 -19.19 4.32 -12.93
N GLU A 105 -19.78 5.11 -13.83
CA GLU A 105 -19.25 6.43 -14.20
C GLU A 105 -19.49 7.41 -13.05
N LEU A 106 -18.42 8.09 -12.62
CA LEU A 106 -18.46 9.08 -11.53
C LEU A 106 -18.43 10.53 -12.04
N GLY A 107 -18.11 10.73 -13.32
CA GLY A 107 -17.95 12.05 -13.93
C GLY A 107 -16.51 12.57 -13.86
N PRO A 108 -16.29 13.88 -14.07
CA PRO A 108 -14.95 14.48 -14.05
C PRO A 108 -14.23 14.34 -12.71
N ASP A 109 -12.94 13.97 -12.74
CA ASP A 109 -12.10 13.79 -11.54
C ASP A 109 -11.53 15.11 -11.00
N ARG A 110 -12.38 15.95 -10.42
CA ARG A 110 -11.97 17.27 -9.89
C ARG A 110 -10.89 17.22 -8.81
N ASP A 111 -10.76 16.07 -8.15
CA ASP A 111 -9.78 15.82 -7.10
C ASP A 111 -8.47 15.21 -7.63
N ALA A 112 -8.27 15.13 -8.95
CA ALA A 112 -7.02 14.64 -9.54
C ALA A 112 -5.82 15.47 -9.05
N GLY A 113 -4.72 14.77 -8.74
CA GLY A 113 -3.49 15.37 -8.22
C GLY A 113 -2.80 16.31 -9.22
N ARG A 114 -3.02 16.10 -10.53
CA ARG A 114 -2.59 17.02 -11.58
C ARG A 114 -3.76 17.80 -12.15
N GLU A 115 -3.54 19.08 -12.41
CA GLU A 115 -4.54 19.96 -13.00
C GLU A 115 -5.03 19.48 -14.38
N ARG A 116 -4.11 19.02 -15.25
CA ARG A 116 -4.43 18.50 -16.60
C ARG A 116 -5.38 17.30 -16.61
N ASP A 117 -5.49 16.59 -15.49
CA ASP A 117 -6.28 15.38 -15.37
C ASP A 117 -7.69 15.63 -14.79
N ARG A 118 -8.00 16.86 -14.33
CA ARG A 118 -9.22 17.16 -13.55
C ARG A 118 -10.52 17.15 -14.36
N ASP A 119 -10.43 17.25 -15.67
CA ASP A 119 -11.58 17.17 -16.58
C ASP A 119 -11.78 15.75 -17.15
N ALA A 120 -10.82 14.84 -16.94
CA ALA A 120 -10.93 13.46 -17.39
C ALA A 120 -12.00 12.71 -16.60
N ILE A 121 -12.67 11.75 -17.24
CA ILE A 121 -13.79 11.02 -16.65
C ILE A 121 -13.28 9.88 -15.79
N LEU A 122 -13.78 9.80 -14.56
CA LEU A 122 -13.49 8.76 -13.58
C LEU A 122 -14.57 7.68 -13.62
N PHE A 123 -14.14 6.43 -13.56
CA PHE A 123 -15.00 5.25 -13.48
C PHE A 123 -14.55 4.40 -12.29
N ASP A 124 -15.48 4.06 -11.40
CA ASP A 124 -15.29 3.01 -10.40
C ASP A 124 -15.38 1.65 -11.10
N LEU A 125 -14.40 0.77 -10.88
CA LEU A 125 -14.39 -0.56 -11.48
C LEU A 125 -15.36 -1.54 -10.80
N GLY A 126 -15.96 -1.17 -9.67
CA GLY A 126 -17.01 -1.96 -9.05
C GLY A 126 -16.51 -3.23 -8.35
N LEU A 127 -15.34 -3.18 -7.72
CA LEU A 127 -14.74 -4.33 -7.04
C LEU A 127 -15.38 -4.67 -5.67
N GLY A 128 -16.31 -3.84 -5.17
CA GLY A 128 -17.06 -4.11 -3.94
C GLY A 128 -16.24 -4.05 -2.64
N LEU A 129 -15.05 -3.45 -2.67
CA LEU A 129 -14.10 -3.47 -1.55
C LEU A 129 -14.52 -2.53 -0.44
N LEU A 130 -14.28 -2.95 0.81
CA LEU A 130 -14.74 -2.21 1.99
C LEU A 130 -14.09 -0.83 2.10
N ALA A 131 -12.76 -0.75 2.03
CA ALA A 131 -12.00 0.45 2.40
C ALA A 131 -11.43 1.24 1.22
N VAL A 132 -11.64 0.74 -0.01
CA VAL A 132 -11.04 1.31 -1.22
C VAL A 132 -12.01 1.25 -2.39
N ASP A 133 -12.11 2.34 -3.15
CA ASP A 133 -12.67 2.30 -4.50
C ASP A 133 -11.52 2.26 -5.51
N ALA A 134 -11.46 1.20 -6.31
CA ALA A 134 -10.47 1.05 -7.38
C ALA A 134 -11.07 1.61 -8.67
N CYS A 135 -10.56 2.75 -9.12
CA CYS A 135 -11.08 3.49 -10.24
C CYS A 135 -10.07 3.56 -11.39
N VAL A 136 -10.58 3.93 -12.57
CA VAL A 136 -9.78 4.33 -13.72
C VAL A 136 -10.23 5.69 -14.24
N ARG A 137 -9.29 6.45 -14.77
CA ARG A 137 -9.53 7.79 -15.31
C ARG A 137 -8.97 7.90 -16.72
N THR A 138 -9.73 8.50 -17.62
CA THR A 138 -9.30 8.73 -19.00
C THR A 138 -10.01 9.92 -19.63
N SER A 139 -9.30 10.63 -20.49
CA SER A 139 -9.84 11.64 -21.41
C SER A 139 -9.92 11.12 -22.85
N ASP A 140 -9.44 9.90 -23.12
CA ASP A 140 -9.47 9.28 -24.44
C ASP A 140 -10.91 8.86 -24.81
N PRO A 141 -11.49 9.38 -25.91
CA PRO A 141 -12.85 9.03 -26.32
C PRO A 141 -13.09 7.53 -26.54
N GLU A 142 -12.10 6.78 -27.05
CA GLU A 142 -12.23 5.34 -27.28
C GLU A 142 -12.32 4.59 -25.94
N ALA A 143 -11.39 4.87 -25.02
CA ALA A 143 -11.44 4.33 -23.67
C ALA A 143 -12.73 4.68 -22.93
N ILE A 144 -13.21 5.92 -23.04
CA ILE A 144 -14.49 6.36 -22.46
C ILE A 144 -15.66 5.55 -23.02
N ALA A 145 -15.72 5.36 -24.34
CA ALA A 145 -16.78 4.59 -24.98
C ALA A 145 -16.78 3.12 -24.51
N CYS A 146 -15.59 2.50 -24.42
CA CYS A 146 -15.42 1.16 -23.87
C CYS A 146 -15.92 1.07 -22.41
N LEU A 147 -15.46 1.96 -21.53
CA LEU A 147 -15.85 1.97 -20.13
C LEU A 147 -17.36 2.17 -19.96
N ARG A 148 -17.96 3.10 -20.70
CA ARG A 148 -19.43 3.33 -20.71
C ARG A 148 -20.22 2.11 -21.15
N SER A 149 -19.70 1.34 -22.12
CA SER A 149 -20.38 0.12 -22.57
C SER A 149 -20.40 -0.99 -21.52
N GLY A 150 -19.53 -0.93 -20.51
CA GLY A 150 -19.54 -1.85 -19.36
C GLY A 150 -20.23 -1.32 -18.11
N VAL A 151 -20.73 -0.07 -18.10
CA VAL A 151 -21.40 0.50 -16.92
C VAL A 151 -22.63 -0.34 -16.54
N GLY A 152 -22.78 -0.58 -15.24
CA GLY A 152 -23.85 -1.42 -14.70
C GLY A 152 -23.54 -2.93 -14.71
N LEU A 153 -22.42 -3.36 -15.29
CA LEU A 153 -21.94 -4.75 -15.24
C LEU A 153 -20.81 -4.91 -14.22
N PRO A 154 -20.68 -6.08 -13.56
CA PRO A 154 -19.47 -6.41 -12.82
C PRO A 154 -18.23 -6.40 -13.74
N LEU A 155 -17.07 -5.96 -13.23
CA LEU A 155 -15.83 -5.88 -14.03
C LEU A 155 -15.45 -7.21 -14.69
N PHE A 156 -15.59 -8.30 -13.95
CA PHE A 156 -15.20 -9.65 -14.38
C PHE A 156 -16.33 -10.43 -15.05
N ASP A 157 -17.46 -9.78 -15.36
CA ASP A 157 -18.53 -10.40 -16.14
C ASP A 157 -18.00 -10.74 -17.56
N PRO A 158 -18.21 -11.96 -18.08
CA PRO A 158 -17.79 -12.32 -19.44
C PRO A 158 -18.35 -11.41 -20.55
N ALA A 159 -19.49 -10.76 -20.30
CA ALA A 159 -20.10 -9.77 -21.18
C ALA A 159 -19.47 -8.38 -21.07
N SER A 160 -18.69 -8.11 -20.02
CA SER A 160 -17.98 -6.83 -19.86
C SER A 160 -16.83 -6.73 -20.89
N PRO A 161 -16.82 -5.68 -21.73
CA PRO A 161 -15.74 -5.48 -22.71
C PRO A 161 -14.45 -4.96 -22.06
N ILE A 162 -14.55 -4.40 -20.85
CA ILE A 162 -13.49 -3.64 -20.18
C ILE A 162 -12.27 -4.52 -19.90
N GLY A 163 -12.46 -5.70 -19.32
CA GLY A 163 -11.36 -6.56 -18.90
C GLY A 163 -10.38 -6.92 -20.03
N ARG A 164 -10.86 -7.04 -21.28
CA ARG A 164 -10.04 -7.39 -22.45
C ARG A 164 -9.29 -6.19 -23.03
N GLN A 165 -9.84 -5.00 -22.86
CA GLN A 165 -9.30 -3.77 -23.44
C GLN A 165 -8.48 -2.95 -22.46
N LEU A 166 -8.62 -3.19 -21.16
CA LEU A 166 -8.03 -2.35 -20.11
C LEU A 166 -6.52 -2.17 -20.28
N VAL A 167 -5.79 -3.24 -20.62
CA VAL A 167 -4.34 -3.19 -20.88
C VAL A 167 -4.01 -2.33 -22.10
N ALA A 168 -4.72 -2.51 -23.21
CA ALA A 168 -4.49 -1.76 -24.45
C ALA A 168 -4.83 -0.28 -24.29
N LEU A 169 -5.94 0.02 -23.61
CA LEU A 169 -6.39 1.39 -23.35
C LEU A 169 -5.54 2.09 -22.28
N SER A 170 -4.95 1.32 -21.35
CA SER A 170 -4.07 1.80 -20.28
C SER A 170 -4.53 3.10 -19.61
N PRO A 171 -5.79 3.21 -19.15
CA PRO A 171 -6.23 4.42 -18.46
C PRO A 171 -5.41 4.63 -17.18
N HIS A 172 -5.38 5.87 -16.69
CA HIS A 172 -4.78 6.14 -15.38
C HIS A 172 -5.54 5.34 -14.32
N ARG A 173 -4.82 4.68 -13.41
CA ARG A 173 -5.46 3.99 -12.28
C ARG A 173 -5.50 4.93 -11.09
N VAL A 174 -6.64 4.97 -10.42
CA VAL A 174 -6.91 5.89 -9.31
C VAL A 174 -7.51 5.08 -8.19
N PHE A 175 -6.77 4.90 -7.09
CA PHE A 175 -7.25 4.19 -5.93
C PHE A 175 -7.62 5.21 -4.86
N LEU A 176 -8.86 5.14 -4.36
CA LEU A 176 -9.44 6.09 -3.42
C LEU A 176 -9.74 5.38 -2.10
N ALA A 177 -9.37 6.01 -0.99
CA ALA A 177 -9.71 5.58 0.36
C ALA A 177 -10.07 6.80 1.22
N ARG A 178 -10.63 6.57 2.42
CA ARG A 178 -10.87 7.65 3.38
C ARG A 178 -9.59 8.39 3.80
N VAL A 179 -8.45 7.70 3.73
CA VAL A 179 -7.13 8.24 4.10
C VAL A 179 -6.45 9.00 2.95
N GLY A 180 -7.03 9.01 1.75
CA GLY A 180 -6.42 9.68 0.60
C GLY A 180 -6.62 8.94 -0.72
N ARG A 181 -5.71 9.19 -1.66
CA ARG A 181 -5.68 8.56 -2.98
C ARG A 181 -4.26 8.36 -3.48
N ILE A 182 -4.09 7.31 -4.28
CA ILE A 182 -2.90 7.09 -5.11
C ILE A 182 -3.36 7.04 -6.56
N GLU A 183 -2.59 7.68 -7.43
CA GLU A 183 -2.81 7.75 -8.87
C GLU A 183 -1.59 7.23 -9.60
N VAL A 184 -1.84 6.44 -10.63
CA VAL A 184 -0.80 5.82 -11.44
C VAL A 184 -1.04 6.12 -12.91
N TYR A 185 -0.03 6.67 -13.56
CA TYR A 185 -0.10 7.13 -14.94
C TYR A 185 0.73 6.27 -15.89
N ALA A 186 1.72 5.53 -15.38
CA ALA A 186 2.53 4.61 -16.16
C ALA A 186 1.62 3.57 -16.87
N PRO A 187 1.89 3.18 -18.12
CA PRO A 187 1.06 2.21 -18.84
C PRO A 187 0.86 0.89 -18.10
N ILE A 188 -0.22 0.17 -18.41
CA ILE A 188 -0.43 -1.18 -17.88
C ILE A 188 0.45 -2.13 -18.70
N PRO A 189 1.33 -2.94 -18.06
CA PRO A 189 2.18 -3.87 -18.79
C PRO A 189 1.34 -4.93 -19.53
N GLY A 190 1.81 -5.33 -20.71
CA GLY A 190 1.20 -6.41 -21.48
C GLY A 190 1.30 -7.77 -20.79
N PRO A 191 0.62 -8.81 -21.30
CA PRO A 191 0.75 -10.18 -20.77
C PRO A 191 2.22 -10.63 -20.75
N GLY A 192 2.71 -11.08 -19.59
CA GLY A 192 4.10 -11.50 -19.40
C GLY A 192 5.10 -10.34 -19.25
N GLY A 193 4.63 -9.09 -19.24
CA GLY A 193 5.45 -7.93 -18.89
C GLY A 193 5.73 -7.87 -17.40
N THR A 194 6.86 -7.27 -17.04
CA THR A 194 7.21 -6.97 -15.64
C THR A 194 6.49 -5.71 -15.18
N SER A 195 6.29 -5.59 -13.86
CA SER A 195 5.84 -4.34 -13.26
C SER A 195 6.81 -3.22 -13.64
N PRO A 196 6.31 -2.05 -14.06
CA PRO A 196 7.18 -0.92 -14.38
C PRO A 196 7.87 -0.42 -13.11
N GLU A 197 9.08 0.11 -13.26
CA GLU A 197 9.72 0.89 -12.19
C GLU A 197 8.88 2.14 -11.90
N GLY A 198 8.60 2.40 -10.62
CA GLY A 198 7.78 3.53 -10.20
C GLY A 198 6.35 3.15 -9.80
N PRO A 199 5.41 4.11 -9.80
CA PRO A 199 4.02 3.88 -9.43
C PRO A 199 3.36 2.83 -10.34
N HIS A 200 2.69 1.86 -9.74
CA HIS A 200 2.03 0.76 -10.44
C HIS A 200 0.84 0.23 -9.63
N THR A 201 0.07 -0.70 -10.20
CA THR A 201 -1.14 -1.25 -9.56
C THR A 201 -1.23 -2.74 -9.76
N HIS A 202 -1.71 -3.44 -8.74
CA HIS A 202 -2.01 -4.87 -8.77
C HIS A 202 -3.50 -5.09 -8.55
N VAL A 203 -4.12 -5.92 -9.39
CA VAL A 203 -5.49 -6.41 -9.19
C VAL A 203 -5.47 -7.91 -9.40
N LEU A 204 -5.71 -8.66 -8.32
CA LEU A 204 -5.50 -10.10 -8.25
C LEU A 204 -6.85 -10.80 -7.93
N PRO A 205 -7.63 -11.21 -8.95
CA PRO A 205 -8.99 -11.77 -8.76
C PRO A 205 -9.06 -12.99 -7.84
N LYS A 206 -7.98 -13.76 -7.72
CA LYS A 206 -7.91 -14.89 -6.77
C LYS A 206 -8.00 -14.41 -5.32
N LEU A 207 -7.31 -13.33 -4.98
CA LEU A 207 -7.26 -12.78 -3.62
C LEU A 207 -8.52 -12.00 -3.28
N LEU A 208 -9.06 -11.24 -4.26
CA LEU A 208 -10.32 -10.50 -4.11
C LEU A 208 -11.49 -11.42 -3.72
N ARG A 209 -11.54 -12.64 -4.28
CA ARG A 209 -12.54 -13.66 -3.90
C ARG A 209 -12.46 -14.09 -2.44
N GLY A 210 -11.31 -13.93 -1.79
CA GLY A 210 -11.14 -14.20 -0.37
C GLY A 210 -11.83 -13.18 0.53
N GLY A 211 -12.21 -12.00 0.02
CA GLY A 211 -12.95 -10.97 0.77
C GLY A 211 -12.19 -10.40 1.97
N ARG A 212 -10.87 -10.59 2.03
CA ARG A 212 -10.03 -10.15 3.14
C ARG A 212 -9.62 -8.71 2.94
N THR A 213 -9.42 -7.98 4.05
CA THR A 213 -8.87 -6.63 4.00
C THR A 213 -7.34 -6.60 3.98
N HIS A 214 -6.69 -7.62 4.55
CA HIS A 214 -5.24 -7.78 4.61
C HIS A 214 -4.82 -9.25 4.74
N ALA A 215 -3.54 -9.53 4.48
CA ALA A 215 -2.91 -10.84 4.64
C ALA A 215 -3.01 -11.34 6.09
N ALA A 216 -3.00 -12.68 6.30
CA ALA A 216 -3.11 -13.26 7.67
C ALA A 216 -1.85 -13.06 8.50
N THR A 217 -0.73 -12.86 7.81
CA THR A 217 0.57 -12.61 8.39
C THR A 217 0.69 -11.19 8.92
N THR A 218 -0.08 -10.24 8.40
CA THR A 218 -0.08 -8.84 8.85
C THR A 218 -0.81 -8.71 10.18
N PRO A 219 -0.14 -8.24 11.26
CA PRO A 219 -0.73 -8.19 12.59
C PRO A 219 -1.56 -6.91 12.79
N ILE A 220 -2.65 -6.77 12.03
CA ILE A 220 -3.58 -5.65 12.22
C ILE A 220 -4.47 -5.92 13.46
N PRO A 221 -4.61 -4.95 14.38
CA PRO A 221 -5.48 -5.10 15.54
C PRO A 221 -6.94 -5.35 15.15
N ALA A 222 -7.66 -6.15 15.93
CA ALA A 222 -9.08 -6.43 15.71
C ALA A 222 -9.91 -5.13 15.68
N GLY A 223 -10.88 -5.05 14.76
CA GLY A 223 -11.72 -3.87 14.54
C GLY A 223 -11.07 -2.75 13.72
N TRP A 224 -9.84 -2.94 13.26
CA TRP A 224 -9.11 -2.01 12.40
C TRP A 224 -8.91 -2.58 11.00
N VAL A 225 -8.93 -1.69 10.02
CA VAL A 225 -8.76 -2.03 8.59
C VAL A 225 -7.62 -1.19 8.01
N PRO A 226 -6.56 -1.81 7.47
CA PRO A 226 -5.52 -1.06 6.78
C PRO A 226 -6.10 -0.50 5.47
N CYS A 227 -5.90 0.80 5.25
CA CYS A 227 -6.38 1.49 4.05
C CYS A 227 -5.21 1.93 3.14
N ALA A 228 -4.05 2.13 3.75
CA ALA A 228 -2.79 2.48 3.08
C ALA A 228 -1.61 1.93 3.89
N GLY A 229 -0.42 1.96 3.30
CA GLY A 229 0.83 1.55 3.94
C GLY A 229 1.97 2.49 3.60
N ILE A 230 2.84 2.72 4.59
CA ILE A 230 4.15 3.34 4.42
C ILE A 230 5.16 2.20 4.40
N HIS A 231 6.04 2.20 3.41
CA HIS A 231 7.11 1.22 3.24
C HIS A 231 8.45 1.96 3.28
N PRO A 232 9.02 2.20 4.48
CA PRO A 232 10.31 2.85 4.64
C PRO A 232 11.42 2.05 3.96
N ALA A 233 12.51 2.73 3.58
CA ALA A 233 13.67 2.10 2.97
C ALA A 233 14.13 0.86 3.76
N HIS A 234 14.23 -0.29 3.08
CA HIS A 234 14.59 -1.54 3.72
C HIS A 234 16.10 -1.60 4.01
N PRO A 235 16.54 -2.20 5.13
CA PRO A 235 17.96 -2.25 5.48
C PRO A 235 18.79 -3.21 4.62
N TYR A 236 18.18 -4.15 3.89
CA TYR A 236 18.92 -5.02 2.97
C TYR A 236 18.24 -5.22 1.62
N LYS A 237 17.10 -4.56 1.36
CA LYS A 237 16.44 -4.56 0.04
C LYS A 237 16.41 -3.14 -0.51
N ASP A 238 16.56 -3.00 -1.81
CA ASP A 238 16.18 -1.75 -2.49
C ASP A 238 14.67 -1.70 -2.73
N MET A 239 14.19 -0.64 -3.37
CA MET A 239 12.76 -0.44 -3.64
C MET A 239 12.18 -1.45 -4.64
N MET A 240 13.04 -2.15 -5.39
CA MET A 240 12.67 -3.22 -6.31
C MET A 240 12.77 -4.62 -5.67
N GLY A 241 13.01 -4.67 -4.35
CA GLY A 241 13.16 -5.91 -3.60
C GLY A 241 14.54 -6.57 -3.74
N GLN A 242 15.45 -6.01 -4.54
CA GLN A 242 16.77 -6.59 -4.77
C GLN A 242 17.66 -6.44 -3.54
N ARG A 243 18.52 -7.44 -3.28
CA ARG A 243 19.40 -7.42 -2.12
C ARG A 243 20.48 -6.33 -2.27
N ILE A 244 20.67 -5.55 -1.22
CA ILE A 244 21.74 -4.57 -1.05
C ILE A 244 22.60 -4.93 0.17
N ALA A 245 23.74 -4.25 0.33
CA ALA A 245 24.52 -4.33 1.56
C ALA A 245 23.66 -3.89 2.76
N PHE A 246 23.81 -4.59 3.89
CA PHE A 246 23.03 -4.28 5.09
C PHE A 246 23.35 -2.87 5.59
N ASP A 247 22.34 -2.01 5.61
CA ASP A 247 22.37 -0.63 6.06
C ASP A 247 21.77 -0.54 7.48
N VAL A 248 22.65 -0.44 8.46
CA VAL A 248 22.28 -0.34 9.87
C VAL A 248 21.46 0.92 10.18
N ALA A 249 21.67 2.02 9.45
CA ALA A 249 20.93 3.25 9.69
C ALA A 249 19.45 3.11 9.31
N ARG A 250 19.17 2.40 8.21
CA ARG A 250 17.79 2.05 7.81
C ARG A 250 17.12 1.10 8.79
N HIS A 251 17.88 0.14 9.32
CA HIS A 251 17.41 -0.76 10.37
C HIS A 251 16.99 0.04 11.62
N ASP A 252 17.88 0.89 12.14
CA ASP A 252 17.65 1.67 13.35
C ASP A 252 16.51 2.68 13.18
N ALA A 253 16.39 3.27 11.98
CA ALA A 253 15.27 4.14 11.62
C ALA A 253 13.94 3.39 11.71
N PHE A 254 13.86 2.15 11.20
CA PHE A 254 12.65 1.36 11.32
C PHE A 254 12.38 0.90 12.76
N GLN A 255 13.41 0.55 13.54
CA GLN A 255 13.23 0.22 14.95
C GLN A 255 12.62 1.39 15.74
N THR A 256 12.96 2.64 15.39
CA THR A 256 12.33 3.84 15.98
C THR A 256 10.84 3.94 15.64
N LEU A 257 10.44 3.58 14.41
CA LEU A 257 9.03 3.50 14.02
C LEU A 257 8.30 2.38 14.76
N LEU A 258 8.94 1.23 14.88
CA LEU A 258 8.40 0.06 15.58
C LEU A 258 8.17 0.37 17.07
N ASP A 259 9.12 1.00 17.73
CA ASP A 259 9.02 1.43 19.14
C ASP A 259 7.88 2.42 19.38
N ARG A 260 7.58 3.27 18.39
CA ARG A 260 6.55 4.31 18.50
C ARG A 260 5.16 3.84 18.11
N TRP A 261 5.05 3.03 17.07
CA TRP A 261 3.80 2.70 16.39
C TRP A 261 3.48 1.20 16.36
N GLY A 262 4.38 0.35 16.84
CA GLY A 262 4.16 -1.08 16.88
C GLY A 262 3.27 -1.54 18.04
N ASP A 263 2.82 -2.78 17.94
CA ASP A 263 2.05 -3.40 19.01
C ASP A 263 2.98 -3.76 20.18
N PRO A 264 2.72 -3.27 21.41
CA PRO A 264 3.62 -3.45 22.54
C PRO A 264 3.87 -4.92 22.89
N ASP A 265 2.90 -5.81 22.68
CA ASP A 265 3.06 -7.25 22.98
C ASP A 265 3.93 -7.93 21.91
N LEU A 266 3.82 -7.53 20.64
CA LEU A 266 4.75 -7.98 19.60
C LEU A 266 6.18 -7.48 19.84
N LEU A 267 6.34 -6.24 20.29
CA LEU A 267 7.66 -5.71 20.65
C LEU A 267 8.25 -6.44 21.86
N ALA A 268 7.44 -6.76 22.87
CA ALA A 268 7.87 -7.57 23.99
C ALA A 268 8.33 -8.95 23.51
N ALA A 269 7.56 -9.63 22.67
CA ALA A 269 7.92 -10.92 22.09
C ALA A 269 9.22 -10.86 21.26
N LYS A 270 9.38 -9.83 20.41
CA LYS A 270 10.60 -9.55 19.64
C LYS A 270 11.83 -9.42 20.53
N ARG A 271 11.67 -8.81 21.72
CA ARG A 271 12.74 -8.58 22.71
C ARG A 271 12.97 -9.78 23.66
N GLY A 272 12.36 -10.93 23.38
CA GLY A 272 12.50 -12.15 24.18
C GLY A 272 11.56 -12.24 25.39
N GLY A 273 10.60 -11.31 25.51
CA GLY A 273 9.54 -11.37 26.50
C GLY A 273 8.43 -12.37 26.16
N ASP A 274 7.60 -12.65 27.15
CA ASP A 274 6.36 -13.39 26.99
C ASP A 274 5.19 -12.43 26.68
N LEU A 275 4.16 -12.98 26.02
CA LEU A 275 2.91 -12.26 25.83
C LEU A 275 2.22 -12.05 27.19
N GLY A 276 1.57 -10.90 27.36
CA GLY A 276 0.69 -10.69 28.51
C GLY A 276 -0.45 -11.72 28.55
N PRO A 277 -1.01 -12.03 29.74
CA PRO A 277 -2.08 -13.03 29.88
C PRO A 277 -3.34 -12.68 29.06
N ASP A 278 -3.59 -11.39 28.81
CA ASP A 278 -4.73 -10.87 28.05
C ASP A 278 -4.32 -10.31 26.67
N SER A 279 -3.13 -10.66 26.18
CA SER A 279 -2.61 -10.18 24.90
C SER A 279 -3.55 -10.57 23.74
N PRO A 280 -4.02 -9.61 22.92
CA PRO A 280 -4.79 -9.92 21.71
C PRO A 280 -3.92 -10.46 20.57
N VAL A 281 -2.59 -10.38 20.70
CA VAL A 281 -1.63 -10.88 19.72
C VAL A 281 -1.64 -12.41 19.68
N SER A 282 -1.70 -12.97 18.48
CA SER A 282 -1.67 -14.42 18.29
C SER A 282 -0.27 -15.01 18.52
N ASN A 283 -0.20 -16.26 18.98
CA ASN A 283 1.05 -17.01 19.10
C ASN A 283 1.83 -17.06 17.78
N ARG A 284 1.14 -17.13 16.64
CA ARG A 284 1.76 -17.12 15.31
C ARG A 284 2.48 -15.80 15.04
N HIS A 285 1.86 -14.67 15.36
CA HIS A 285 2.50 -13.35 15.17
C HIS A 285 3.66 -13.15 16.15
N ALA A 286 3.53 -13.59 17.41
CA ALA A 286 4.62 -13.55 18.38
C ALA A 286 5.83 -14.40 17.96
N GLN A 287 5.61 -15.61 17.43
CA GLN A 287 6.66 -16.44 16.86
C GLN A 287 7.29 -15.81 15.61
N ALA A 288 6.51 -15.13 14.76
CA ALA A 288 7.04 -14.38 13.64
C ALA A 288 7.96 -13.24 14.13
N ALA A 289 7.55 -12.46 15.12
CA ALA A 289 8.36 -11.38 15.69
C ALA A 289 9.70 -11.88 16.27
N ARG A 290 9.71 -13.03 16.95
CA ARG A 290 10.93 -13.68 17.45
C ARG A 290 11.87 -14.10 16.31
N ARG A 291 11.33 -14.72 15.25
CA ARG A 291 12.11 -15.08 14.06
C ARG A 291 12.73 -13.86 13.38
N VAL A 292 11.98 -12.76 13.26
CA VAL A 292 12.54 -11.50 12.72
C VAL A 292 13.70 -11.00 13.60
N ALA A 293 13.56 -11.04 14.92
CA ALA A 293 14.64 -10.65 15.84
C ALA A 293 15.91 -11.50 15.67
N GLU A 294 15.76 -12.81 15.54
CA GLU A 294 16.88 -13.74 15.29
C GLU A 294 17.59 -13.41 13.98
N VAL A 295 16.85 -13.19 12.90
CA VAL A 295 17.42 -12.84 11.58
C VAL A 295 18.12 -11.48 11.65
N GLN A 296 17.51 -10.46 12.25
CA GLN A 296 18.14 -9.14 12.42
C GLN A 296 19.44 -9.22 13.24
N ALA A 297 19.45 -10.02 14.31
CA ALA A 297 20.66 -10.21 15.12
C ALA A 297 21.82 -10.83 14.32
N ARG A 298 21.53 -11.68 13.33
CA ARG A 298 22.55 -12.23 12.42
C ARG A 298 23.15 -11.14 11.53
N TYR A 299 22.31 -10.33 10.87
CA TYR A 299 22.78 -9.20 10.07
C TYR A 299 23.59 -8.19 10.88
N LEU A 300 23.17 -7.88 12.11
CA LEU A 300 23.91 -6.99 13.02
C LEU A 300 25.29 -7.53 13.44
N ARG A 301 25.50 -8.85 13.39
CA ARG A 301 26.82 -9.48 13.57
C ARG A 301 27.64 -9.55 12.28
N GLY A 302 27.12 -9.05 11.16
CA GLY A 302 27.76 -9.11 9.85
C GLY A 302 27.56 -10.44 9.12
N GLU A 303 26.61 -11.27 9.56
CA GLU A 303 26.25 -12.49 8.83
C GLU A 303 25.27 -12.15 7.69
N THR A 304 25.51 -12.71 6.50
CA THR A 304 24.55 -12.64 5.38
C THR A 304 23.66 -13.88 5.41
N VAL A 305 22.35 -13.69 5.32
CA VAL A 305 21.41 -14.79 5.06
C VAL A 305 21.26 -14.93 3.55
N GLU A 306 21.73 -16.05 2.99
CA GLU A 306 21.54 -16.34 1.58
C GLU A 306 20.05 -16.51 1.26
N ALA A 307 19.61 -15.89 0.17
CA ALA A 307 18.27 -16.09 -0.36
C ALA A 307 18.21 -17.47 -1.02
N ASP A 308 17.12 -18.20 -0.78
CA ASP A 308 16.77 -19.39 -1.53
C ASP A 308 15.78 -18.94 -2.62
N PRO A 309 16.20 -18.89 -3.90
CA PRO A 309 15.41 -18.33 -4.98
C PRO A 309 14.04 -19.03 -5.15
N GLU A 310 13.95 -20.31 -4.82
CA GLU A 310 12.70 -21.08 -4.95
C GLU A 310 11.65 -20.72 -3.89
N LEU A 311 12.05 -20.05 -2.79
CA LEU A 311 11.16 -19.64 -1.71
C LEU A 311 10.71 -18.19 -1.80
N ASP A 312 11.47 -17.31 -2.49
CA ASP A 312 11.18 -15.88 -2.59
C ASP A 312 10.14 -15.54 -3.70
N GLU A 313 9.99 -16.36 -4.75
CA GLU A 313 9.01 -16.14 -5.84
C GLU A 313 7.53 -16.23 -5.40
N ASP A 314 7.22 -17.12 -4.44
CA ASP A 314 5.88 -17.24 -3.86
C ASP A 314 5.55 -16.05 -2.92
N GLU A 315 6.56 -15.28 -2.50
CA GLU A 315 6.42 -14.19 -1.51
C GLU A 315 6.11 -12.84 -2.13
N ASP A 316 6.64 -12.50 -3.30
CA ASP A 316 6.27 -11.26 -4.01
C ASP A 316 4.78 -11.27 -4.35
N ALA A 317 4.25 -12.44 -4.77
CA ALA A 317 2.83 -12.64 -4.98
C ALA A 317 1.98 -12.55 -3.69
N ALA A 318 2.59 -12.68 -2.51
CA ALA A 318 1.94 -12.60 -1.19
C ALA A 318 2.18 -11.28 -0.43
N ASN A 319 3.17 -10.47 -0.86
CA ASN A 319 3.47 -9.13 -0.31
C ASN A 319 2.86 -8.01 -1.17
N HIS A 320 2.70 -8.22 -2.48
CA HIS A 320 1.87 -7.38 -3.36
C HIS A 320 0.38 -7.79 -3.33
N ALA A 321 0.04 -8.72 -2.42
CA ALA A 321 -1.30 -9.18 -2.09
C ALA A 321 -1.93 -8.36 -0.99
#